data_AF-A0AAE3BDG2-F1
#
_entry.id   AF-A0AAE3BDG2-F1
#
_cell.length_a   1.000
_cell.length_b   1.000
_cell.length_c   1.000
_cell.angle_alpha   90.00
_cell.angle_beta   90.00
_cell.angle_gamma   90.00
#
_symmetry.space_group_name_H-M   'P 1'
#
loop_
_entity.id
_entity.type
_entity.pdbx_description
1 polymer ?
#
loop_
_entity_poly.entity_id
_entity_poly.type
_entity_poly.pdbx_seq_one_letter_code
_entity_poly.pdbx_strand_id
1 'polypeptide(L)' 'MKCPSCGGAELVFMVKDVPYTFQGNTVEIEVKGEHCPQCGEVVLNADESDEYRVKMRKARDEIMSKFAI' A
#
# COMPACT_ATOMS: atom_id res chain seq x y z
N MET A 1 -3.07 -14.84 -9.40
CA MET A 1 -1.88 -15.73 -9.51
C MET A 1 -1.38 -16.14 -8.13
N LYS A 2 -0.48 -17.13 -7.98
CA LYS A 2 0.19 -17.38 -6.68
C LYS A 2 0.98 -16.15 -6.24
N CYS A 3 1.01 -15.88 -4.94
CA CYS A 3 1.76 -14.77 -4.39
C CYS A 3 3.26 -14.87 -4.74
N PRO A 4 3.86 -13.86 -5.39
CA PRO A 4 5.27 -13.89 -5.79
C PRO A 4 6.24 -13.77 -4.59
N SER A 5 5.75 -13.24 -3.46
CA SER A 5 6.55 -12.98 -2.26
C SER A 5 6.67 -14.22 -1.37
N CYS A 6 5.58 -14.95 -1.12
CA CYS A 6 5.60 -16.13 -0.24
C CYS A 6 5.33 -17.48 -0.94
N GLY A 7 4.82 -17.48 -2.17
CA GLY A 7 4.45 -18.70 -2.91
C GLY A 7 3.27 -19.51 -2.34
N GLY A 8 2.67 -19.06 -1.23
CA GLY A 8 1.69 -19.80 -0.45
C GLY A 8 0.26 -19.73 -1.01
N ALA A 9 -0.41 -18.59 -0.84
CA ALA A 9 -1.79 -18.39 -1.28
C ALA A 9 -1.88 -17.76 -2.69
N GLU A 10 -3.02 -17.98 -3.35
CA GLU A 10 -3.41 -17.15 -4.49
C GLU A 10 -3.74 -15.73 -4.04
N LEU A 11 -3.40 -14.77 -4.89
CA LEU A 11 -3.75 -13.37 -4.70
C LEU A 11 -5.25 -13.16 -4.92
N VAL A 12 -5.85 -12.32 -4.09
CA VAL A 12 -7.27 -11.97 -4.13
C VAL A 12 -7.39 -10.48 -4.37
N PHE A 13 -8.20 -10.11 -5.36
CA PHE A 13 -8.50 -8.71 -5.61
C PHE A 13 -9.35 -8.12 -4.49
N MET A 14 -8.84 -7.08 -3.81
CA MET A 14 -9.56 -6.41 -2.73
C MET A 14 -9.13 -4.94 -2.60
N VAL A 15 -9.88 -4.19 -1.78
CA VAL A 15 -9.53 -2.85 -1.31
C VAL A 15 -9.31 -2.94 0.19
N LYS A 16 -8.14 -2.54 0.68
CA LYS A 16 -7.85 -2.54 2.11
C LYS A 16 -6.88 -1.44 2.49
N ASP A 17 -6.92 -1.06 3.76
CA ASP A 17 -5.89 -0.22 4.37
C ASP A 17 -4.58 -0.99 4.50
N VAL A 18 -3.49 -0.34 4.10
CA VAL A 18 -2.12 -0.85 4.18
C VAL A 18 -1.25 0.17 4.91
N PRO A 19 -0.45 -0.26 5.91
CA PRO A 19 0.42 0.63 6.64
C PRO A 19 1.53 1.18 5.74
N TYR A 20 1.63 2.51 5.69
CA TYR A 20 2.69 3.25 5.03
C TYR A 20 3.54 3.99 6.05
N THR A 21 4.80 3.57 6.19
CA THR A 21 5.77 4.21 7.08
C THR A 21 6.69 5.17 6.31
N PHE A 22 6.75 6.42 6.73
CA PHE A 22 7.67 7.43 6.21
C PHE A 22 8.28 8.23 7.35
N GLN A 23 9.62 8.33 7.37
CA GLN A 23 10.39 9.01 8.41
C GLN A 23 9.93 8.65 9.85
N GLY A 24 9.75 7.34 10.11
CA GLY A 24 9.33 6.83 11.42
C GLY A 24 7.85 7.03 11.77
N ASN A 25 7.06 7.69 10.92
CA ASN A 25 5.63 7.87 11.10
C ASN A 25 4.86 6.90 10.22
N THR A 26 3.85 6.23 10.78
CA THR A 26 3.01 5.28 10.06
C THR A 26 1.60 5.84 9.91
N VAL A 27 1.06 5.76 8.71
CA VAL A 27 -0.34 6.06 8.38
C VAL A 27 -0.92 4.93 7.56
N GLU A 28 -2.23 4.73 7.62
CA GLU A 28 -2.91 3.77 6.75
C GLU A 28 -3.24 4.41 5.40
N ILE A 29 -2.97 3.70 4.31
CA ILE A 29 -3.37 4.09 2.96
C ILE A 29 -4.29 3.00 2.40
N GLU A 30 -5.45 3.39 1.90
CA GLU A 30 -6.32 2.49 1.17
C GLU A 30 -5.69 2.08 -0.17
N VAL A 31 -5.47 0.79 -0.36
CA VAL A 31 -4.89 0.21 -1.57
C VAL A 31 -5.89 -0.72 -2.23
N LYS A 32 -6.10 -0.52 -3.54
CA LYS A 32 -6.91 -1.38 -4.40
C LYS A 32 -5.97 -2.19 -5.30
N GLY A 33 -6.10 -3.51 -5.26
CA GLY A 33 -5.31 -4.40 -6.12
C GLY A 33 -5.38 -5.85 -5.67
N GLU A 34 -4.40 -6.64 -6.10
CA GLU A 34 -4.27 -8.04 -5.72
C GLU A 34 -3.52 -8.19 -4.39
N HIS A 35 -4.16 -8.74 -3.37
CA HIS A 35 -3.57 -8.93 -2.05
C HIS A 35 -3.38 -10.40 -1.72
N CYS A 36 -2.23 -10.72 -1.09
CA CYS A 36 -2.01 -12.04 -0.52
C CYS A 36 -2.66 -12.12 0.87
N PRO A 37 -3.60 -13.05 1.11
CA PRO A 37 -4.22 -13.22 2.43
C PRO A 37 -3.27 -13.85 3.46
N GLN A 38 -2.15 -14.43 3.03
CA GLN A 38 -1.22 -15.15 3.91
C GLN A 38 -0.10 -14.26 4.45
N CYS A 39 0.57 -13.48 3.59
CA CYS A 39 1.71 -12.64 4.00
C CYS A 39 1.45 -11.14 3.88
N GLY A 40 0.32 -10.72 3.30
CA GLY A 40 -0.04 -9.31 3.17
C GLY A 40 0.52 -8.61 1.93
N GLU A 41 1.32 -9.29 1.09
CA GLU A 41 1.85 -8.77 -0.18
C GLU A 41 0.76 -8.11 -1.04
N VAL A 42 1.11 -7.07 -1.78
CA VAL A 42 0.21 -6.36 -2.68
C VAL A 42 0.82 -6.26 -4.06
N VAL A 43 0.13 -6.77 -5.07
CA VAL A 43 0.50 -6.68 -6.48
C VAL A 43 -0.48 -5.72 -7.15
N LEU A 44 0.07 -4.68 -7.78
CA LEU A 44 -0.69 -3.63 -8.45
C LEU A 44 -0.40 -3.67 -9.95
N ASN A 45 -1.43 -3.43 -10.77
CA ASN A 45 -1.23 -3.09 -12.17
C ASN A 45 -0.75 -1.64 -12.34
N ALA A 46 -0.57 -1.19 -13.58
CA ALA A 46 -0.06 0.15 -13.86
C ALA A 46 -0.96 1.27 -13.28
N ASP A 47 -2.26 1.21 -13.53
CA ASP A 47 -3.23 2.23 -13.10
C ASP A 47 -3.36 2.27 -11.57
N GLU A 48 -3.44 1.11 -10.93
CA GLU A 48 -3.48 0.97 -9.47
C GLU A 48 -2.19 1.48 -8.82
N SER A 49 -1.05 1.24 -9.47
CA SER A 49 0.25 1.73 -9.02
C SER A 49 0.33 3.25 -9.07
N ASP A 50 -0.24 3.87 -10.11
CA ASP A 50 -0.30 5.33 -10.22
C ASP A 50 -1.24 5.96 -9.20
N GLU A 51 -2.40 5.35 -8.95
CA GLU A 51 -3.30 5.75 -7.85
C GLU A 51 -2.58 5.66 -6.49
N TYR A 52 -1.87 4.56 -6.24
CA TYR A 52 -1.11 4.37 -5.00
C TYR A 52 0.00 5.42 -4.83
N ARG A 53 0.71 5.79 -5.90
CA ARG A 53 1.73 6.87 -5.87
C ARG A 53 1.15 8.22 -5.47
N VAL A 54 -0.06 8.55 -5.94
CA VAL A 54 -0.75 9.79 -5.54
C VAL A 54 -1.08 9.76 -4.05
N LYS A 55 -1.62 8.64 -3.54
CA LYS A 55 -1.92 8.46 -2.11
C LYS A 55 -0.65 8.55 -1.25
N MET A 56 0.46 7.93 -1.68
CA MET A 56 1.76 8.05 -1.00
C MET A 56 2.27 9.48 -0.93
N ARG A 57 2.13 10.27 -2.01
CA ARG A 57 2.53 11.68 -2.00
C ARG A 57 1.72 12.46 -0.98
N LYS A 58 0.39 12.31 -0.99
CA LYS A 58 -0.49 12.94 -0.02
C LYS A 58 -0.14 12.56 1.42
N ALA A 59 0.09 11.27 1.67
CA ALA A 59 0.51 10.78 2.99
C ALA A 59 1.84 11.39 3.46
N ARG A 60 2.82 11.55 2.55
CA ARG A 60 4.08 12.24 2.86
C ARG A 60 3.85 13.70 3.20
N ASP A 61 3.05 14.42 2.41
CA ASP A 61 2.76 15.83 2.66
C ASP A 61 2.04 16.02 4.01
N GLU A 62 1.12 15.12 4.36
CA GLU A 62 0.44 15.09 5.66
C GLU A 62 1.36 14.73 6.83
N ILE A 63 2.32 13.82 6.63
CA ILE A 63 3.32 13.51 7.65
C ILE A 63 4.24 14.73 7.85
N MET A 64 4.73 15.32 6.76
CA MET A 64 5.65 16.47 6.83
C MET A 64 4.99 17.71 7.41
N SER A 65 3.70 17.96 7.16
CA SER A 65 2.99 19.10 7.71
C SER A 65 2.86 19.06 9.23
N LYS A 66 2.93 17.87 9.85
CA LYS A 66 2.98 17.72 11.32
C LYS A 66 4.31 18.19 11.92
N PHE A 67 5.38 18.27 11.12
CA PHE A 67 6.71 18.69 11.55
C PHE A 67 7.04 20.14 11.16
N ALA A 68 6.19 20.80 10.38
CA ALA A 68 6.32 22.21 10.05
C ALA A 68 5.90 23.05 11.26
N ILE A 69 6.87 23.36 12.14
CA ILE A 69 6.77 24.35 13.23
C ILE A 69 7.41 25.66 12.75
#